data_AF-A0A8J3TJD6-F1
#
_entry.id   AF-A0A8J3TJD6-F1
#
_cell.length_a   1.000
_cell.length_b   1.000
_cell.length_c   1.000
_cell.angle_alpha   90.00
_cell.angle_beta   90.00
_cell.angle_gamma   90.00
#
_symmetry.space_group_name_H-M   'P 1'
#
loop_
_entity.id
_entity.type
_entity.pdbx_description
1 polymer ?
#
loop_
_entity_poly.entity_id
_entity_poly.type
_entity_poly.pdbx_seq_one_letter_code
_entity_poly.pdbx_strand_id
1 'polypeptide(L)'
;MSELAMAVVLGPAHRNNGSPRYAHVVGHLYVGGSGLWQFDNLDRDPSRRVPPVRIRSNGDLADEVAAGFALAGDLDTARDLAAELLGEDWADRDVEAAPPVLRELGEATHGMPASCVVTDLGAGCELESFTVFGWSVIMAAPFPRVESV
;
A
#
# COMPACT_ATOMS: atom_id res chain seq x y z
N MET A 1 -14.15 7.18 16.08
CA MET A 1 -13.39 5.92 16.16
C MET A 1 -13.02 5.58 14.73
N SER A 2 -11.75 5.30 14.45
CA SER A 2 -11.31 4.95 13.10
C SER A 2 -11.65 3.48 12.80
N GLU A 3 -12.30 3.22 11.68
CA GLU A 3 -12.72 1.91 11.21
C GLU A 3 -11.77 1.44 10.10
N LEU A 4 -11.44 0.15 10.07
CA LEU A 4 -10.63 -0.42 9.00
C LEU A 4 -11.48 -0.55 7.73
N ALA A 5 -11.10 0.14 6.66
CA ALA A 5 -11.81 0.11 5.38
C ALA A 5 -11.11 -0.71 4.30
N MET A 6 -9.79 -0.91 4.42
CA MET A 6 -9.05 -1.73 3.46
C MET A 6 -7.81 -2.33 4.13
N ALA A 7 -7.46 -3.54 3.73
CA ALA A 7 -6.15 -4.12 3.99
C ALA A 7 -5.51 -4.53 2.66
N VAL A 8 -4.25 -4.20 2.48
CA VAL A 8 -3.45 -4.60 1.31
C VAL A 8 -2.23 -5.37 1.76
N VAL A 9 -1.86 -6.40 1.03
CA VAL A 9 -0.65 -7.18 1.29
C VAL A 9 0.17 -7.26 0.02
N LEU A 10 1.40 -6.79 0.07
CA LEU A 10 2.36 -6.95 -1.03
C LEU A 10 3.41 -7.99 -0.68
N GLY A 11 3.74 -8.82 -1.66
CA GLY A 11 4.86 -9.74 -1.60
C GLY A 11 5.36 -10.09 -2.98
N PRO A 12 6.44 -10.89 -3.08
CA PRO A 12 6.94 -11.34 -4.36
C PRO A 12 5.94 -12.30 -5.00
N ALA A 13 5.66 -12.07 -6.29
CA ALA A 13 4.77 -12.94 -7.05
C ALA A 13 5.44 -14.28 -7.34
N HIS A 14 4.67 -15.35 -7.21
CA HIS A 14 5.13 -16.66 -7.66
C HIS A 14 5.16 -16.71 -9.19
N ARG A 15 6.35 -16.95 -9.76
CA ARG A 15 6.64 -16.90 -11.21
C ARG A 15 5.66 -17.63 -12.15
N ASN A 16 4.96 -18.67 -11.69
CA ASN A 16 4.09 -19.48 -12.54
C ASN A 16 2.60 -19.10 -12.47
N ASN A 17 2.14 -18.50 -11.37
CA ASN A 17 0.71 -18.30 -11.10
C ASN A 17 0.40 -16.93 -10.48
N GLY A 18 1.41 -16.09 -10.27
CA GLY A 18 1.24 -14.74 -9.73
C GLY A 18 0.96 -14.68 -8.23
N SER A 19 0.60 -15.79 -7.58
CA SER A 19 0.17 -15.80 -6.17
C SER A 19 1.28 -15.30 -5.22
N PRO A 20 0.91 -14.63 -4.10
CA PRO A 20 1.89 -14.16 -3.13
C PRO A 20 2.55 -15.35 -2.45
N ARG A 21 3.88 -15.39 -2.42
CA ARG A 21 4.62 -16.46 -1.73
C ARG A 21 4.69 -16.23 -0.21
N TYR A 22 4.85 -14.98 0.18
CA TYR A 22 4.91 -14.50 1.56
C TYR A 22 4.67 -12.99 1.54
N ALA A 23 4.24 -12.42 2.67
CA ALA A 23 4.00 -11.00 2.80
C ALA A 23 5.30 -10.26 3.14
N HIS A 24 5.58 -9.18 2.42
CA HIS A 24 6.66 -8.24 2.72
C HIS A 24 6.14 -6.99 3.41
N VAL A 25 5.06 -6.42 2.89
CA VAL A 25 4.46 -5.20 3.42
C VAL A 25 2.97 -5.45 3.59
N VAL A 26 2.42 -4.98 4.71
CA VAL A 26 0.98 -4.91 4.92
C VAL A 26 0.58 -3.45 5.06
N GLY A 27 -0.44 -3.03 4.33
CA GLY A 27 -1.05 -1.71 4.41
C GLY A 27 -2.45 -1.80 4.99
N HIS A 28 -2.80 -0.90 5.90
CA HIS A 28 -4.15 -0.78 6.45
C HIS A 28 -4.68 0.63 6.25
N LEU A 29 -5.85 0.75 5.62
CA LEU A 29 -6.57 2.01 5.49
C LEU A 29 -7.59 2.13 6.60
N TYR A 30 -7.45 3.16 7.42
CA TYR A 30 -8.39 3.51 8.47
C TYR A 30 -9.21 4.74 8.06
N VAL A 31 -10.54 4.61 8.08
CA VAL A 31 -11.54 5.66 7.76
C VAL A 31 -12.32 6.06 9.01
N GLY A 32 -13.10 7.15 8.98
CA GLY A 32 -13.74 7.74 10.18
C GLY A 32 -13.05 9.00 10.70
N GLY A 33 -12.28 9.65 9.83
CA GLY A 33 -11.52 10.88 9.99
C GLY A 33 -11.01 11.33 8.60
N SER A 34 -9.80 11.87 8.48
CA SER A 34 -9.21 12.30 7.19
C SER A 34 -8.69 11.16 6.29
N GLY A 35 -8.93 9.88 6.63
CA GLY A 35 -8.36 8.74 5.92
C GLY A 35 -6.85 8.59 6.17
N LEU A 36 -6.41 7.44 6.67
CA LEU A 36 -4.99 7.20 6.94
C LEU A 36 -4.61 5.77 6.57
N TRP A 37 -3.62 5.66 5.69
CA TRP A 37 -2.87 4.45 5.49
C TRP A 37 -1.77 4.29 6.52
N GLN A 38 -1.57 3.06 6.99
CA GLN A 38 -0.37 2.64 7.70
C GLN A 38 0.21 1.42 6.99
N PHE A 39 1.46 1.51 6.57
CA PHE A 39 2.22 0.46 5.92
C PHE A 39 3.31 -0.06 6.85
N ASP A 40 3.26 -1.34 7.18
CA ASP A 40 4.19 -2.02 8.05
C ASP A 40 5.07 -2.97 7.23
N ASN A 41 6.39 -2.82 7.34
CA ASN A 41 7.34 -3.77 6.80
C ASN A 41 7.40 -5.02 7.70
N LEU A 42 7.17 -6.19 7.12
CA LEU A 42 7.12 -7.49 7.81
C LEU A 42 8.44 -8.27 7.73
N ASP A 43 9.53 -7.63 7.31
CA ASP A 43 10.85 -8.25 7.30
C ASP A 43 11.16 -8.84 8.69
N ARG A 44 11.66 -10.07 8.65
CA ARG A 44 11.97 -10.86 9.84
C ARG A 44 13.32 -10.48 10.42
N ASP A 45 14.16 -9.79 9.65
CA ASP A 45 15.44 -9.26 10.13
C ASP A 45 15.22 -8.02 11.00
N PRO A 46 15.46 -8.10 12.33
CA PRO A 46 15.27 -6.96 13.23
C PRO A 46 16.17 -5.77 12.89
N SER A 47 17.31 -6.01 12.22
CA SER A 47 18.26 -4.96 11.82
C SER A 47 17.78 -4.16 10.61
N ARG A 48 16.80 -4.66 9.87
CA ARG A 48 16.19 -4.03 8.68
C ARG A 48 14.77 -3.53 8.94
N ARG A 49 14.32 -3.55 10.19
CA ARG A 49 12.99 -3.04 10.54
C ARG A 49 12.94 -1.54 10.29
N VAL A 50 12.14 -1.17 9.29
CA VAL A 50 11.78 0.21 8.99
C VAL A 50 10.57 0.59 9.85
N PRO A 51 10.51 1.82 10.41
CA PRO A 51 9.29 2.32 11.04
C PRO A 51 8.09 2.26 10.09
N PRO A 52 6.85 2.12 10.62
CA PRO A 52 5.67 2.13 9.79
C PRO A 52 5.53 3.45 9.02
N VAL A 53 5.29 3.35 7.72
CA VAL A 53 5.04 4.53 6.86
C VAL A 53 3.55 4.86 6.93
N ARG A 54 3.23 6.12 7.21
CA ARG A 54 1.86 6.59 7.37
C ARG A 54 1.55 7.62 6.30
N ILE A 55 0.53 7.38 5.47
CA ILE A 55 0.15 8.26 4.36
C ILE A 55 -1.30 8.69 4.54
N ARG A 56 -1.57 9.99 4.48
CA ARG A 56 -2.95 10.49 4.45
C ARG A 56 -3.60 10.16 3.12
N SER A 57 -4.79 9.58 3.19
CA SER A 57 -5.52 9.18 1.99
C SER A 57 -6.23 10.38 1.38
N ASN A 58 -6.07 10.56 0.08
CA ASN A 58 -6.81 11.48 -0.78
C ASN A 58 -7.90 10.74 -1.59
N GLY A 59 -7.96 9.41 -1.51
CA GLY A 59 -8.87 8.56 -2.28
C GLY A 59 -8.26 8.00 -3.55
N ASP A 60 -7.00 8.31 -3.85
CA ASP A 60 -6.24 7.77 -4.98
C ASP A 60 -5.58 6.45 -4.57
N LEU A 61 -6.41 5.46 -4.20
CA LEU A 61 -6.00 4.28 -3.43
C LEU A 61 -4.86 3.48 -4.10
N ALA A 62 -4.87 3.38 -5.42
CA ALA A 62 -3.83 2.69 -6.18
C ALA A 62 -2.45 3.37 -6.02
N ASP A 63 -2.38 4.68 -6.27
CA ASP A 63 -1.15 5.48 -6.16
C ASP A 63 -0.67 5.53 -4.69
N GLU A 64 -1.60 5.68 -3.74
CA GLU A 64 -1.31 5.64 -2.30
C GLU A 64 -0.69 4.31 -1.87
N VAL A 65 -1.23 3.20 -2.35
CA VAL A 65 -0.71 1.86 -2.05
C VAL A 65 0.64 1.62 -2.70
N ALA A 66 0.84 2.04 -3.95
CA ALA A 66 2.14 1.95 -4.62
C ALA A 66 3.20 2.77 -3.90
N ALA A 67 2.91 4.02 -3.53
CA ALA A 67 3.81 4.86 -2.75
C ALA A 67 4.12 4.23 -1.38
N GLY A 68 3.09 3.78 -0.66
CA GLY A 68 3.23 3.13 0.64
C GLY A 68 4.12 1.90 0.59
N PHE A 69 3.97 1.07 -0.44
CA PHE A 69 4.82 -0.08 -0.65
C PHE A 69 6.25 0.28 -1.07
N ALA A 70 6.44 1.32 -1.87
CA ALA A 70 7.77 1.80 -2.24
C ALA A 70 8.57 2.23 -1.00
N LEU A 71 7.92 3.02 -0.14
CA LEU A 71 8.52 3.58 1.05
C LEU A 71 8.71 2.55 2.16
N ALA A 72 7.69 1.74 2.45
CA ALA A 72 7.76 0.72 3.49
C ALA A 72 8.56 -0.53 3.06
N GLY A 73 8.60 -0.82 1.76
CA GLY A 73 9.34 -1.95 1.18
C GLY A 73 10.85 -1.74 1.09
N ASP A 74 11.35 -0.64 1.64
CA ASP A 74 12.77 -0.27 1.68
C ASP A 74 13.40 -0.14 0.27
N LEU A 75 12.66 0.49 -0.66
CA LEU A 75 13.24 0.86 -1.95
C LEU A 75 14.00 2.18 -1.79
N ASP A 76 15.33 2.10 -1.72
CA ASP A 76 16.23 3.26 -1.55
C ASP A 76 15.85 4.43 -2.48
N THR A 77 15.59 4.14 -3.76
CA THR A 77 15.19 5.15 -4.75
C THR A 77 13.93 5.92 -4.36
N ALA A 78 12.92 5.26 -3.80
CA ALA A 78 11.70 5.93 -3.37
C ALA A 78 11.92 6.75 -2.08
N ARG A 79 12.78 6.28 -1.18
CA ARG A 79 13.10 6.97 0.08
C ARG A 79 13.94 8.22 -0.15
N ASP A 80 14.92 8.13 -1.05
CA ASP A 80 15.73 9.27 -1.50
C ASP A 80 14.83 10.33 -2.14
N LEU A 81 13.92 9.92 -3.02
CA LEU A 81 12.96 10.82 -3.64
C LEU A 81 12.00 11.45 -2.63
N ALA A 82 11.54 10.69 -1.63
CA ALA A 82 10.72 11.23 -0.55
C ALA A 82 11.47 12.27 0.27
N ALA A 83 12.75 12.05 0.57
CA ALA A 83 13.58 13.04 1.26
C ALA A 83 13.72 14.33 0.45
N GLU A 84 13.88 14.23 -0.87
CA GLU A 84 13.93 15.39 -1.78
C GLU A 84 12.60 16.16 -1.83
N LEU A 85 11.48 15.45 -2.03
CA LEU A 85 10.18 16.08 -2.28
C LEU A 85 9.45 16.51 -1.01
N LEU A 86 9.62 15.76 0.09
CA LEU A 86 8.86 15.93 1.33
C LEU A 86 9.74 16.40 2.51
N GLY A 87 11.06 16.36 2.35
CA GLY A 87 12.05 16.69 3.40
C GLY A 87 12.55 15.45 4.14
N GLU A 88 13.78 15.53 4.69
CA GLU A 88 14.47 14.44 5.39
C GLU A 88 13.68 13.84 6.58
N ASP A 89 12.78 14.63 7.19
CA ASP A 89 11.95 14.23 8.34
C ASP A 89 10.63 13.56 7.92
N TRP A 90 10.43 13.26 6.63
CA TRP A 90 9.16 12.72 6.12
C TRP A 90 8.68 11.47 6.85
N ALA A 91 9.61 10.62 7.29
CA ALA A 91 9.30 9.34 7.94
C ALA A 91 8.85 9.50 9.41
N ASP A 92 9.09 10.65 10.02
CA ASP A 92 8.75 10.91 11.43
C ASP A 92 7.33 11.47 11.60
N ARG A 93 6.57 11.63 10.50
CA ARG A 93 5.24 12.24 10.48
C ARG A 93 4.29 11.51 9.53
N ASP A 94 3.00 11.85 9.63
CA ASP A 94 2.04 11.45 8.60
C ASP A 94 2.41 12.15 7.28
N VAL A 95 2.63 11.37 6.23
CA VAL A 95 2.90 11.87 4.88
C VAL A 95 1.62 12.47 4.31
N GLU A 96 1.63 13.79 4.15
CA GLU A 96 0.58 14.56 3.49
C GLU A 96 1.14 15.08 2.17
N ALA A 97 0.87 14.36 1.10
CA ALA A 97 1.40 14.63 -0.23
C ALA A 97 0.27 14.73 -1.25
N ALA A 98 0.47 15.58 -2.26
CA ALA A 98 -0.46 15.67 -3.38
C ALA A 98 -0.39 14.41 -4.25
N PRO A 99 -1.48 14.02 -4.93
CA PRO A 99 -1.50 12.81 -5.76
C PRO A 99 -0.35 12.66 -6.77
N PRO A 100 0.12 13.74 -7.45
CA PRO A 100 1.28 13.63 -8.34
C PRO A 100 2.56 13.15 -7.64
N VAL A 101 2.79 13.57 -6.39
CA VAL A 101 3.96 13.16 -5.60
C VAL A 101 3.84 11.68 -5.22
N LEU A 102 2.67 11.24 -4.77
CA LEU A 102 2.44 9.83 -4.43
C LEU A 102 2.63 8.92 -5.65
N ARG A 103 2.14 9.34 -6.82
CA ARG A 103 2.38 8.62 -8.06
C ARG A 103 3.87 8.49 -8.36
N GLU A 104 4.61 9.59 -8.27
CA GLU A 104 6.05 9.61 -8.54
C GLU A 104 6.82 8.69 -7.58
N LEU A 105 6.46 8.68 -6.29
CA LEU A 105 7.02 7.75 -5.31
C LEU A 105 6.66 6.29 -5.64
N GLY A 106 5.45 6.05 -6.13
CA GLY A 106 4.95 4.74 -6.54
C GLY A 106 5.61 4.18 -7.80
N GLU A 107 6.11 5.02 -8.72
CA GLU A 107 6.77 4.58 -9.96
C GLU A 107 7.96 3.63 -9.69
N ALA A 108 8.64 3.76 -8.55
CA ALA A 108 9.72 2.85 -8.16
C ALA A 108 9.28 1.37 -8.07
N THR A 109 7.96 1.13 -7.95
CA THR A 109 7.37 -0.21 -7.88
C THR A 109 6.89 -0.74 -9.23
N HIS A 110 6.89 0.09 -10.28
CA HIS A 110 6.43 -0.30 -11.61
C HIS A 110 7.31 -1.41 -12.19
N GLY A 111 6.67 -2.46 -12.70
CA GLY A 111 7.38 -3.59 -13.31
C GLY A 111 8.08 -4.52 -12.32
N MET A 112 7.97 -4.28 -11.01
CA MET A 112 8.39 -5.25 -10.00
C MET A 112 7.49 -6.49 -10.08
N PRO A 113 8.06 -7.71 -10.10
CA PRO A 113 7.27 -8.95 -10.08
C PRO A 113 6.67 -9.17 -8.67
N ALA A 114 5.57 -8.47 -8.39
CA ALA A 114 4.89 -8.47 -7.11
C ALA A 114 3.46 -8.99 -7.21
N SER A 115 2.96 -9.51 -6.10
CA SER A 115 1.56 -9.88 -5.90
C SER A 115 0.96 -9.00 -4.82
N CYS A 116 -0.18 -8.40 -5.12
CA CYS A 116 -0.95 -7.56 -4.22
C CYS A 116 -2.28 -8.23 -3.91
N VAL A 117 -2.55 -8.49 -2.63
CA VAL A 117 -3.87 -8.92 -2.16
C VAL A 117 -4.58 -7.72 -1.57
N VAL A 118 -5.71 -7.34 -2.16
CA VAL A 118 -6.55 -6.22 -1.71
C VAL A 118 -7.80 -6.78 -1.04
N THR A 119 -8.00 -6.47 0.22
CA THR A 119 -9.24 -6.76 0.96
C THR A 119 -10.00 -5.45 1.16
N ASP A 120 -11.04 -5.23 0.37
CA ASP A 120 -11.88 -4.03 0.46
C ASP A 120 -13.01 -4.26 1.46
N LEU A 121 -13.02 -3.53 2.57
CA LEU A 121 -14.02 -3.64 3.65
C LEU A 121 -15.05 -2.51 3.61
N GLY A 122 -15.08 -1.71 2.53
CA GLY A 122 -16.02 -0.59 2.35
C GLY A 122 -15.37 0.71 1.86
N ALA A 123 -14.13 0.65 1.38
CA ALA A 123 -13.43 1.80 0.78
C ALA A 123 -13.90 2.11 -0.65
N GLY A 124 -14.44 1.10 -1.38
CA GLY A 124 -14.95 1.29 -2.74
C GLY A 124 -13.84 1.28 -3.79
N CYS A 125 -13.03 0.21 -3.78
CA CYS A 125 -11.86 0.07 -4.63
C CYS A 125 -12.17 -0.57 -5.99
N GLU A 126 -11.69 0.02 -7.07
CA GLU A 126 -11.73 -0.61 -8.41
C GLU A 126 -10.45 -1.42 -8.65
N LEU A 127 -10.58 -2.63 -9.20
CA LEU A 127 -9.45 -3.53 -9.45
C LEU A 127 -8.52 -2.97 -10.54
N GLU A 128 -9.12 -2.36 -11.55
CA GLU A 128 -8.48 -1.79 -12.72
C GLU A 128 -7.39 -0.78 -12.34
N SER A 129 -7.60 0.00 -11.26
CA SER A 129 -6.65 0.99 -10.77
C SER A 129 -5.30 0.39 -10.37
N PHE A 130 -5.24 -0.89 -9.99
CA PHE A 130 -4.01 -1.57 -9.59
C PHE A 130 -3.27 -2.25 -10.75
N THR A 131 -3.94 -2.45 -11.88
CA THR A 131 -3.35 -3.20 -13.00
C THR A 131 -2.22 -2.43 -13.70
N VAL A 132 -2.21 -1.10 -13.56
CA VAL A 132 -1.19 -0.21 -14.13
C VAL A 132 0.22 -0.50 -13.64
N PHE A 133 0.34 -1.06 -12.43
CA PHE A 133 1.63 -1.37 -11.79
C PHE A 133 2.30 -2.65 -12.34
N GLY A 134 1.57 -3.44 -13.14
CA GLY A 134 2.07 -4.72 -13.68
C GLY A 134 2.14 -5.85 -12.64
N TRP A 135 1.47 -5.69 -11.49
CA TRP A 135 1.42 -6.69 -10.43
C TRP A 135 0.37 -7.76 -10.68
N SER A 136 0.53 -8.92 -10.03
CA SER A 136 -0.55 -9.89 -9.88
C SER A 136 -1.48 -9.47 -8.75
N VAL A 137 -2.70 -9.03 -9.07
CA VAL A 137 -3.65 -8.50 -8.10
C VAL A 137 -4.75 -9.53 -7.79
N ILE A 138 -4.99 -9.76 -6.50
CA ILE A 138 -6.09 -10.59 -6.00
C ILE A 138 -6.99 -9.70 -5.15
N MET A 139 -8.26 -9.56 -5.53
CA MET A 139 -9.24 -8.81 -4.74
C MET A 139 -10.12 -9.78 -3.95
N ALA A 140 -10.15 -9.58 -2.63
CA ALA A 140 -11.05 -10.23 -1.70
C ALA A 140 -12.10 -9.21 -1.26
N ALA A 141 -13.31 -9.31 -1.82
CA ALA A 141 -14.45 -8.55 -1.35
C ALA A 141 -15.19 -9.33 -0.26
N PRO A 142 -15.76 -8.66 0.76
CA PRO A 142 -16.61 -9.31 1.75
C PRO A 142 -17.77 -9.99 1.04
N PHE A 143 -18.01 -11.24 1.40
CA PHE A 143 -19.24 -11.91 1.00
C PHE A 143 -20.42 -11.05 1.43
N PRO A 144 -21.39 -10.73 0.56
CA PRO A 144 -22.59 -10.05 0.99
C PRO A 144 -23.20 -10.88 2.12
N ARG A 145 -23.47 -10.25 3.27
CA ARG A 145 -24.23 -10.90 4.32
C ARG A 145 -25.55 -11.32 3.68
N VAL A 146 -25.78 -12.62 3.57
CA VAL A 146 -27.11 -13.14 3.28
C VAL A 146 -27.93 -12.79 4.51
N GLU A 147 -28.67 -11.68 4.45
CA GLU A 147 -29.73 -11.42 5.41
C GLU A 147 -30.72 -12.57 5.25
N SER A 148 -30.73 -13.47 6.23
CA SER A 148 -31.72 -14.55 6.30
C SER A 148 -33.09 -13.90 6.39
N VAL A 149 -33.85 -14.02 5.29
CA VAL A 149 -35.27 -13.65 5.19
C VAL A 149 -36.11 -14.47 6.15
#